data_AF-A0A4Y2ECG0-F1
#
_entry.id   AF-A0A4Y2ECG0-F1
#
_cell.length_a   1.000
_cell.length_b   1.000
_cell.length_c   1.000
_cell.angle_alpha   90.00
_cell.angle_beta   90.00
_cell.angle_gamma   90.00
#
_symmetry.space_group_name_H-M   'P 1'
#
loop_
_entity.id
_entity.type
_entity.pdbx_description
1 polymer ?
#
loop_
_entity_poly.entity_id
_entity_poly.type
_entity_poly.pdbx_seq_one_letter_code
_entity_poly.pdbx_strand_id
1 'polypeptide(L)'
;MEKRAIKKVTRANTSGLLFGTGKNLFPSDAVFFPTYEDMIRCYQSTRLQIKGEGSKEPSSASVAAAVAKKVIDVWERASIPVVSLKRVIAMILSYSSKYKNVIKPAKSRNAQFLQSKLEKFKSDAANLFDICACKCQDLYSCNCEKKSKVPGREKQFLINQRTVREMAIGNVDMATTKRKSTPKNGNICWSGQERNIKLQHKWISK
;
A
#
# COMPACT_ATOMS: atom_id res chain seq x y z
N MET A 1 43.16 17.57 8.75
CA MET A 1 42.12 16.75 9.43
C MET A 1 40.92 17.63 9.68
N GLU A 2 39.90 17.56 8.82
CA GLU A 2 38.74 18.45 8.86
C GLU A 2 37.65 17.87 9.78
N LYS A 3 37.33 18.58 10.86
CA LYS A 3 36.30 18.17 11.83
C LYS A 3 34.92 18.41 11.21
N ARG A 4 34.29 17.36 10.69
CA ARG A 4 32.92 17.40 10.17
C ARG A 4 31.95 17.67 11.32
N ALA A 5 31.33 18.86 11.31
CA ALA A 5 30.36 19.27 12.32
C ALA A 5 29.10 18.37 12.29
N ILE A 6 28.87 17.63 13.37
CA ILE A 6 27.64 16.86 13.57
C ILE A 6 26.52 17.85 13.89
N LYS A 7 25.66 18.15 12.91
CA LYS A 7 24.45 18.96 13.11
C LYS A 7 23.57 18.30 14.17
N LYS A 8 23.35 18.98 15.28
CA LYS A 8 22.41 18.57 16.33
C LYS A 8 20.99 18.62 15.77
N VAL A 9 20.35 17.46 15.64
CA VAL A 9 18.94 17.33 15.23
C VAL A 9 18.05 17.78 16.39
N THR A 10 17.40 18.94 16.25
CA THR A 10 16.43 19.45 17.23
C THR A 10 15.05 18.82 17.04
N ARG A 11 14.30 18.73 18.14
CA ARG A 11 13.00 18.04 18.29
C ARG A 11 11.89 18.55 17.36
N ALA A 12 12.01 19.78 16.84
CA ALA A 12 11.10 20.35 15.84
C ALA A 12 11.31 19.73 14.44
N ASN A 13 12.52 19.24 14.14
CA ASN A 13 12.87 18.67 12.85
C ASN A 13 12.45 17.19 12.73
N THR A 14 12.29 16.48 13.85
CA THR A 14 12.04 15.02 13.85
C THR A 14 10.67 14.58 13.33
N SER A 15 9.66 15.46 13.36
CA SER A 15 8.27 15.12 13.00
C SER A 15 8.09 14.80 11.52
N GLY A 16 8.98 15.30 10.66
CA GLY A 16 9.00 15.03 9.21
C GLY A 16 10.16 14.14 8.75
N LEU A 17 10.96 13.58 9.67
CA LEU A 17 12.36 13.23 9.36
C LEU A 17 12.58 11.83 8.74
N LEU A 18 11.61 10.92 8.80
CA LEU A 18 11.79 9.56 8.26
C LEU A 18 11.28 9.41 6.83
N PHE A 19 10.14 10.02 6.51
CA PHE A 19 9.48 9.90 5.20
C PHE A 19 9.04 11.26 4.61
N GLY A 20 9.30 12.40 5.27
CA GLY A 20 8.80 13.71 4.83
C GLY A 20 7.33 13.96 5.18
N THR A 21 6.87 15.20 5.01
CA THR A 21 5.48 15.63 5.26
C THR A 21 4.57 15.39 4.06
N GLY A 22 3.37 14.84 4.32
CA GLY A 22 2.16 15.05 3.53
C GLY A 22 2.16 14.50 2.10
N LYS A 23 1.70 13.26 1.92
CA LYS A 23 0.97 12.89 0.71
C LYS A 23 -0.46 12.51 1.13
N ASN A 24 -1.46 13.07 0.44
CA ASN A 24 -2.80 12.50 0.48
C ASN A 24 -2.66 11.04 0.09
N LEU A 25 -3.25 10.14 0.89
CA LEU A 25 -2.89 8.73 0.75
C LEU A 25 -3.19 8.11 -0.58
N PHE A 26 -4.03 8.78 -1.32
CA PHE A 26 -4.35 8.47 -2.67
C PHE A 26 -4.57 9.86 -3.28
N PRO A 27 -3.75 10.31 -4.27
CA PRO A 27 -4.36 11.06 -5.36
C PRO A 27 -5.60 10.27 -5.77
N SER A 28 -6.69 10.92 -6.15
CA SER A 28 -7.89 10.21 -6.65
C SER A 28 -7.58 9.21 -7.78
N ASP A 29 -6.36 9.26 -8.32
CA ASP A 29 -5.78 8.44 -9.37
C ASP A 29 -4.87 7.30 -8.87
N ALA A 30 -4.84 6.99 -7.56
CA ALA A 30 -3.81 6.10 -7.00
C ALA A 30 -3.86 4.66 -7.54
N VAL A 31 -2.71 4.30 -8.11
CA VAL A 31 -2.42 3.20 -9.01
C VAL A 31 -2.05 1.90 -8.27
N PHE A 32 -1.73 1.90 -6.96
CA PHE A 32 -1.17 0.73 -6.25
C PHE A 32 -1.76 0.51 -4.86
N PHE A 33 -1.62 -0.72 -4.32
CA PHE A 33 -1.93 -0.96 -2.90
C PHE A 33 -0.94 -0.25 -1.97
N PRO A 34 -1.36 0.20 -0.77
CA PRO A 34 -0.52 0.98 0.13
C PRO A 34 0.63 0.15 0.73
N THR A 35 1.79 0.78 0.88
CA THR A 35 2.92 0.28 1.67
C THR A 35 2.73 0.59 3.17
N TYR A 36 3.60 0.04 4.01
CA TYR A 36 3.69 0.46 5.41
C TYR A 36 4.14 1.93 5.54
N GLU A 37 4.98 2.41 4.63
CA GLU A 37 5.37 3.81 4.52
C GLU A 37 4.17 4.71 4.19
N ASP A 38 3.36 4.35 3.19
CA ASP A 38 2.15 5.09 2.86
C ASP A 38 1.20 5.11 4.05
N MET A 39 1.03 3.97 4.72
CA MET A 39 0.17 3.88 5.89
C MET A 39 0.61 4.86 7.00
N ILE A 40 1.91 4.92 7.33
CA ILE A 40 2.37 5.81 8.40
C ILE A 40 2.30 7.29 8.00
N ARG A 41 2.54 7.63 6.72
CA ARG A 41 2.28 8.97 6.18
C ARG A 41 0.80 9.35 6.34
N CYS A 42 -0.13 8.40 6.11
CA CYS A 42 -1.58 8.61 6.29
C CYS A 42 -1.93 8.94 7.70
N TYR A 43 -1.38 8.13 8.60
CA TYR A 43 -1.65 8.21 10.00
C TYR A 43 -1.26 9.58 10.52
N GLN A 44 -0.09 10.08 10.12
CA GLN A 44 0.36 11.41 10.50
C GLN A 44 -0.50 12.52 9.90
N SER A 45 -0.82 12.45 8.60
CA SER A 45 -1.67 13.44 7.94
C SER A 45 -3.07 13.48 8.57
N THR A 46 -3.71 12.32 8.73
CA THR A 46 -5.04 12.17 9.34
C THR A 46 -5.03 12.64 10.81
N ARG A 47 -3.96 12.36 11.55
CA ARG A 47 -3.78 12.88 12.91
C ARG A 47 -3.76 14.41 12.94
N LEU A 48 -3.03 15.05 12.03
CA LEU A 48 -2.96 16.51 11.95
C LEU A 48 -4.32 17.11 11.56
N GLN A 49 -5.02 16.50 10.60
CA GLN A 49 -6.36 16.90 10.19
C GLN A 49 -7.37 16.83 11.34
N ILE A 50 -7.39 15.72 12.09
CA ILE A 50 -8.31 15.55 13.23
C ILE A 50 -7.96 16.52 14.37
N LYS A 51 -6.66 16.80 14.58
CA LYS A 51 -6.23 17.75 15.60
C LYS A 51 -6.66 19.19 15.26
N GLY A 52 -6.61 19.62 14.01
CA GLY A 52 -6.84 21.04 13.69
C GLY A 52 -5.90 22.00 14.44
N GLU A 53 -6.16 23.31 14.36
CA GLU A 53 -5.38 24.31 15.08
C GLU A 53 -5.87 24.42 16.54
N GLY A 54 -4.99 24.16 17.50
CA GLY A 54 -5.25 24.40 18.92
C GLY A 54 -6.00 23.30 19.70
N SER A 55 -6.43 22.19 19.08
CA SER A 55 -7.17 21.14 19.82
C SER A 55 -6.28 20.12 20.53
N LYS A 56 -6.89 19.39 21.48
CA LYS A 56 -6.28 18.29 22.21
C LYS A 56 -5.82 17.19 21.24
N GLU A 57 -4.71 16.57 21.61
CA GLU A 57 -4.15 15.45 20.86
C GLU A 57 -5.18 14.33 20.63
N PRO A 58 -5.45 13.93 19.36
CA PRO A 58 -6.48 12.94 19.08
C PRO A 58 -6.07 11.55 19.55
N SER A 59 -7.07 10.74 19.92
CA SER A 59 -6.84 9.35 20.29
C SER A 59 -6.17 8.58 19.15
N SER A 60 -5.15 7.79 19.47
CA SER A 60 -4.50 6.95 18.45
C SER A 60 -5.49 5.97 17.81
N ALA A 61 -6.51 5.53 18.56
CA ALA A 61 -7.55 4.65 18.05
C ALA A 61 -8.47 5.36 17.04
N SER A 62 -8.83 6.64 17.26
CA SER A 62 -9.69 7.37 16.32
C SER A 62 -8.96 7.67 15.01
N VAL A 63 -7.68 8.06 15.08
CA VAL A 63 -6.82 8.22 13.89
C VAL A 63 -6.69 6.90 13.14
N ALA A 64 -6.37 5.81 13.84
CA ALA A 64 -6.23 4.49 13.22
C ALA A 64 -7.52 4.01 12.54
N ALA A 65 -8.69 4.26 13.16
CA ALA A 65 -9.98 3.92 12.57
C ALA A 65 -10.26 4.71 11.28
N ALA A 66 -9.96 6.01 11.25
CA ALA A 66 -10.11 6.84 10.06
C ALA A 66 -9.18 6.38 8.91
N VAL A 67 -7.93 6.04 9.23
CA VAL A 67 -6.98 5.49 8.24
C VAL A 67 -7.42 4.12 7.76
N ALA A 68 -7.86 3.24 8.66
CA ALA A 68 -8.29 1.89 8.32
C ALA A 68 -9.42 1.90 7.28
N LYS A 69 -10.40 2.80 7.42
CA LYS A 69 -11.49 2.97 6.43
C LYS A 69 -10.95 3.34 5.06
N LYS A 70 -10.04 4.32 4.98
CA LYS A 70 -9.40 4.75 3.72
C LYS A 70 -8.63 3.61 3.06
N VAL A 71 -7.90 2.82 3.85
CA VAL A 71 -7.12 1.68 3.34
C VAL A 71 -8.06 0.58 2.85
N ILE A 72 -9.09 0.22 3.61
CA ILE A 72 -10.06 -0.82 3.20
C ILE A 72 -10.73 -0.45 1.89
N ASP A 73 -11.19 0.79 1.74
CA ASP A 73 -11.83 1.28 0.52
C ASP A 73 -10.97 1.04 -0.73
N VAL A 74 -9.65 1.24 -0.65
CA VAL A 74 -8.73 0.97 -1.77
C VAL A 74 -8.69 -0.50 -2.17
N TRP A 75 -8.69 -1.40 -1.19
CA TRP A 75 -8.67 -2.84 -1.44
C TRP A 75 -10.03 -3.34 -1.95
N GLU A 76 -11.12 -2.76 -1.46
CA GLU A 76 -12.48 -3.05 -1.91
C GLU A 76 -12.72 -2.58 -3.35
N ARG A 77 -12.19 -1.40 -3.75
CA ARG A 77 -12.23 -0.94 -5.15
C ARG A 77 -11.53 -1.90 -6.11
N ALA A 78 -10.50 -2.60 -5.65
CA ALA A 78 -9.81 -3.65 -6.41
C ALA A 78 -10.51 -5.02 -6.31
N SER A 79 -11.71 -5.11 -5.72
CA SER A 79 -12.44 -6.36 -5.53
C SER A 79 -11.66 -7.46 -4.78
N ILE A 80 -10.69 -7.09 -3.94
CA ILE A 80 -9.91 -8.02 -3.13
C ILE A 80 -10.55 -8.19 -1.75
N PRO A 81 -10.78 -9.43 -1.28
CA PRO A 81 -11.33 -9.65 0.06
C PRO A 81 -10.35 -9.19 1.14
N VAL A 82 -10.83 -8.40 2.10
CA VAL A 82 -10.03 -7.84 3.20
C VAL A 82 -10.32 -8.52 4.53
N VAL A 83 -9.34 -8.45 5.44
CA VAL A 83 -9.57 -8.79 6.86
C VAL A 83 -10.51 -7.78 7.53
N SER A 84 -11.06 -8.13 8.69
CA SER A 84 -12.00 -7.25 9.41
C SER A 84 -11.40 -5.88 9.76
N LEU A 85 -12.25 -4.85 9.81
CA LEU A 85 -11.85 -3.49 10.20
C LEU A 85 -11.08 -3.46 11.53
N LYS A 86 -11.54 -4.22 12.53
CA LYS A 86 -10.87 -4.35 13.84
C LYS A 86 -9.43 -4.85 13.69
N ARG A 87 -9.20 -5.82 12.80
CA ARG A 87 -7.86 -6.36 12.53
C ARG A 87 -6.96 -5.31 11.86
N VAL A 88 -7.49 -4.57 10.87
CA VAL A 88 -6.75 -3.50 10.20
C VAL A 88 -6.35 -2.40 11.19
N ILE A 89 -7.27 -1.97 12.07
CA ILE A 89 -6.97 -1.00 13.14
C ILE A 89 -5.84 -1.50 14.04
N ALA A 90 -5.88 -2.76 14.48
CA ALA A 90 -4.83 -3.34 15.31
C ALA A 90 -3.47 -3.37 14.60
N MET A 91 -3.45 -3.67 13.30
CA MET A 91 -2.22 -3.65 12.48
C MET A 91 -1.64 -2.23 12.39
N ILE A 92 -2.47 -1.22 12.15
CA ILE A 92 -2.08 0.20 12.09
C ILE A 92 -1.52 0.65 13.45
N LEU A 93 -2.22 0.36 14.55
CA LEU A 93 -1.78 0.73 15.88
C LEU A 93 -0.43 0.09 16.24
N SER A 94 -0.27 -1.21 15.96
CA SER A 94 0.97 -1.94 16.18
C SER A 94 2.13 -1.29 15.43
N TYR A 95 1.94 -0.98 14.14
CA TYR A 95 3.00 -0.36 13.33
C TYR A 95 3.28 1.09 13.74
N SER A 96 2.26 1.87 14.10
CA SER A 96 2.44 3.23 14.60
C SER A 96 3.27 3.27 15.90
N SER A 97 3.12 2.26 16.76
CA SER A 97 3.92 2.11 17.97
C SER A 97 5.38 1.78 17.63
N LYS A 98 5.61 0.85 16.69
CA LYS A 98 6.96 0.55 16.17
C LYS A 98 7.63 1.80 15.62
N TYR A 99 6.92 2.58 14.82
CA TYR A 99 7.39 3.85 14.27
C TYR A 99 7.80 4.84 15.37
N LYS A 100 6.93 5.06 16.38
CA LYS A 100 7.24 5.94 17.52
C LYS A 100 8.49 5.48 18.28
N ASN A 101 8.68 4.17 18.44
CA ASN A 101 9.85 3.61 19.12
C ASN A 101 11.15 3.74 18.30
N VAL A 102 11.05 3.83 16.97
CA VAL A 102 12.19 4.07 16.09
C VAL A 102 12.56 5.55 16.06
N ILE A 103 11.57 6.45 16.03
CA ILE A 103 11.81 7.90 16.04
C ILE A 103 12.23 8.42 17.40
N LYS A 104 11.71 7.85 18.49
CA LYS A 104 12.07 8.28 19.84
C LYS A 104 13.59 8.17 19.96
N PRO A 105 14.33 9.29 20.11
CA PRO A 105 15.75 9.22 20.28
C PRO A 105 15.97 8.54 21.63
N ALA A 106 16.36 7.27 21.61
CA ALA A 106 17.08 6.72 22.74
C ALA A 106 18.31 7.62 22.89
N LYS A 107 18.66 8.02 24.12
CA LYS A 107 19.93 8.68 24.44
C LYS A 107 21.12 7.71 24.22
N SER A 108 21.09 6.97 23.11
CA SER A 108 22.04 5.94 22.73
C SER A 108 23.35 6.64 22.42
N ARG A 109 24.41 6.22 23.12
CA ARG A 109 25.78 6.65 22.85
C ARG A 109 26.29 6.17 21.49
N ASN A 110 25.56 5.25 20.84
CA ASN A 110 25.95 4.65 19.57
C ASN A 110 25.04 5.14 18.42
N ALA A 111 25.53 6.12 17.68
CA ALA A 111 24.85 6.70 16.51
C ALA A 111 24.74 5.71 15.34
N GLN A 112 25.73 4.83 15.17
CA GLN A 112 25.77 3.84 14.08
C GLN A 112 24.65 2.80 14.24
N PHE A 113 24.44 2.29 15.47
CA PHE A 113 23.33 1.38 15.76
C PHE A 113 21.97 2.00 15.45
N LEU A 114 21.79 3.29 15.78
CA LEU A 114 20.55 4.01 15.46
C LEU A 114 20.36 4.14 13.95
N GLN A 115 21.42 4.45 13.20
CA GLN A 115 21.35 4.56 11.74
C GLN A 115 21.01 3.22 11.08
N SER A 116 21.66 2.12 11.46
CA SER A 116 21.32 0.78 10.94
C SER A 116 19.88 0.39 11.27
N LYS A 117 19.39 0.74 12.46
CA LYS A 117 17.99 0.52 12.86
C LYS A 117 17.01 1.34 12.01
N LEU A 118 17.35 2.58 11.68
CA LEU A 118 16.55 3.46 10.81
C LEU A 118 16.50 2.92 9.38
N GLU A 119 17.64 2.52 8.82
CA GLU A 119 17.69 1.98 7.46
C GLU A 119 16.94 0.65 7.34
N LYS A 120 17.07 -0.23 8.34
CA LYS A 120 16.24 -1.44 8.41
C LYS A 120 14.74 -1.10 8.44
N PHE A 121 14.35 -0.12 9.27
CA PHE A 121 12.95 0.28 9.37
C PHE A 121 12.42 0.87 8.05
N LYS A 122 13.22 1.65 7.32
CA LYS A 122 12.84 2.16 5.99
C LYS A 122 12.67 1.02 4.97
N SER A 123 13.61 0.07 4.95
CA SER A 123 13.52 -1.11 4.09
C SER A 123 12.24 -1.91 4.40
N ASP A 124 11.96 -2.15 5.67
CA ASP A 124 10.74 -2.84 6.10
C ASP A 124 9.46 -2.07 5.71
N ALA A 125 9.52 -0.73 5.70
CA ALA A 125 8.38 0.14 5.37
C ALA A 125 7.99 0.13 3.89
N ALA A 126 8.92 -0.21 2.99
CA ALA A 126 8.65 -0.34 1.55
C ALA A 126 7.74 -1.55 1.22
N ASN A 127 7.62 -2.50 2.15
CA ASN A 127 6.77 -3.68 1.96
C ASN A 127 5.27 -3.33 1.88
N LEU A 128 4.52 -4.19 1.20
CA LEU A 128 3.07 -4.10 1.06
C LEU A 128 2.39 -4.17 2.44
N PHE A 129 1.48 -3.22 2.70
CA PHE A 129 0.57 -3.31 3.84
C PHE A 129 -0.57 -4.28 3.52
N ASP A 130 -0.26 -5.58 3.51
CA ASP A 130 -1.17 -6.62 3.02
C ASP A 130 -2.32 -6.90 4.00
N ILE A 131 -3.50 -6.37 3.69
CA ILE A 131 -4.75 -6.61 4.42
C ILE A 131 -5.68 -7.63 3.75
N CYS A 132 -5.21 -8.33 2.70
CA CYS A 132 -5.98 -9.38 2.05
C CYS A 132 -6.34 -10.48 3.06
N ALA A 133 -7.59 -10.96 3.01
CA ALA A 133 -8.06 -12.09 3.82
C ALA A 133 -7.37 -13.40 3.43
N CYS A 134 -7.08 -13.58 2.13
CA CYS A 134 -6.34 -14.74 1.64
C CYS A 134 -4.83 -14.55 1.83
N LYS A 135 -4.20 -15.42 2.62
CA LYS A 135 -2.73 -15.44 2.83
C LYS A 135 -2.01 -16.57 2.10
N CYS A 136 -2.68 -17.27 1.19
CA CYS A 136 -2.05 -18.32 0.39
C CYS A 136 -0.94 -17.74 -0.50
N GLN A 137 0.15 -18.50 -0.62
CA GLN A 137 1.26 -18.19 -1.52
C GLN A 137 0.86 -18.46 -2.98
N ASP A 138 0.23 -19.61 -3.24
CA ASP A 138 -0.40 -19.90 -4.52
C ASP A 138 -1.91 -19.58 -4.45
N LEU A 139 -2.33 -18.56 -5.21
CA LEU A 139 -3.74 -18.18 -5.30
C LEU A 139 -4.54 -19.09 -6.23
N TYR A 140 -3.90 -19.81 -7.16
CA TYR A 140 -4.58 -20.69 -8.10
C TYR A 140 -5.07 -21.98 -7.41
N SER A 141 -4.28 -22.53 -6.48
CA SER A 141 -4.64 -23.69 -5.66
C SER A 141 -5.25 -23.36 -4.26
N CYS A 142 -5.56 -22.09 -3.95
CA CYS A 142 -6.14 -21.73 -2.64
C CYS A 142 -7.51 -22.39 -2.38
N ASN A 143 -7.62 -23.05 -1.23
CA ASN A 143 -8.84 -23.69 -0.70
C ASN A 143 -9.55 -22.84 0.36
N CYS A 144 -9.29 -21.54 0.36
CA CYS A 144 -9.88 -20.59 1.29
C CYS A 144 -11.41 -20.51 1.11
N GLU A 145 -12.14 -20.20 2.18
CA GLU A 145 -13.59 -19.96 2.12
C GLU A 145 -13.94 -18.92 1.04
N LYS A 146 -15.10 -19.07 0.39
CA LYS A 146 -15.54 -18.23 -0.74
C LYS A 146 -15.46 -16.72 -0.43
N LYS A 147 -15.79 -16.30 0.79
CA LYS A 147 -15.75 -14.90 1.25
C LYS A 147 -14.33 -14.32 1.36
N SER A 148 -13.35 -15.18 1.62
CA SER A 148 -11.94 -14.81 1.81
C SER A 148 -11.10 -15.10 0.58
N LYS A 149 -11.64 -15.82 -0.41
CA LYS A 149 -10.94 -16.25 -1.61
C LYS A 149 -10.88 -15.12 -2.63
N VAL A 150 -9.70 -14.90 -3.20
CA VAL A 150 -9.46 -13.86 -4.21
C VAL A 150 -10.13 -14.27 -5.52
N PRO A 151 -10.93 -13.38 -6.15
CA PRO A 151 -11.55 -13.65 -7.44
C PRO A 151 -10.50 -13.96 -8.52
N GLY A 152 -10.81 -14.87 -9.44
CA GLY A 152 -9.86 -15.33 -10.47
C GLY A 152 -9.21 -14.20 -11.28
N ARG A 153 -9.98 -13.16 -11.62
CA ARG A 153 -9.51 -12.00 -12.40
C ARG A 153 -8.48 -11.15 -11.64
N GLU A 154 -8.58 -11.10 -10.32
CA GLU A 154 -7.75 -10.24 -9.48
C GLU A 154 -6.51 -10.97 -8.91
N LYS A 155 -6.38 -12.28 -9.16
CA LYS A 155 -5.24 -13.07 -8.66
C LYS A 155 -3.91 -12.56 -9.19
N GLN A 156 -3.83 -12.31 -10.51
CA GLN A 156 -2.62 -11.79 -11.13
C GLN A 156 -2.26 -10.41 -10.58
N PHE A 157 -3.28 -9.56 -10.33
CA PHE A 157 -3.11 -8.27 -9.69
C PHE A 157 -2.49 -8.39 -8.30
N LEU A 158 -3.09 -9.21 -7.43
CA LEU A 158 -2.56 -9.40 -6.08
C LEU A 158 -1.15 -10.02 -6.07
N ILE A 159 -0.86 -10.98 -6.96
CA ILE A 159 0.48 -11.58 -7.08
C ILE A 159 1.50 -10.51 -7.45
N ASN A 160 1.22 -9.71 -8.48
CA ASN A 160 2.10 -8.62 -8.88
C ASN A 160 2.33 -7.63 -7.73
N GLN A 161 1.27 -7.21 -7.03
CA GLN A 161 1.40 -6.29 -5.88
C GLN A 161 2.24 -6.85 -4.72
N ARG A 162 2.23 -8.18 -4.52
CA ARG A 162 3.02 -8.85 -3.49
C ARG A 162 4.49 -9.05 -3.88
N THR A 163 4.82 -8.96 -5.17
CA THR A 163 6.17 -9.22 -5.68
C THR A 163 6.82 -7.95 -6.24
N VAL A 164 6.65 -7.68 -7.53
CA VAL A 164 7.31 -6.61 -8.29
C VAL A 164 6.60 -5.26 -8.16
N ARG A 165 5.28 -5.28 -7.94
CA ARG A 165 4.44 -4.11 -7.68
C ARG A 165 4.46 -3.07 -8.82
N GLU A 166 4.29 -3.55 -10.04
CA GLU A 166 4.31 -2.75 -11.28
C GLU A 166 2.91 -2.48 -11.84
N MET A 167 1.92 -3.32 -11.50
CA MET A 167 0.57 -3.22 -12.03
C MET A 167 -0.29 -2.21 -11.29
N ALA A 168 -1.13 -1.53 -12.07
CA ALA A 168 -1.97 -0.43 -11.67
C ALA A 168 -3.43 -0.82 -11.39
N ILE A 169 -4.07 -0.22 -10.39
CA ILE A 169 -5.52 -0.13 -10.30
C ILE A 169 -5.96 0.88 -11.36
N GLY A 170 -6.66 0.41 -12.40
CA GLY A 170 -7.28 1.29 -13.39
C GLY A 170 -8.55 1.94 -12.86
N ASN A 171 -8.86 3.16 -13.32
CA ASN A 171 -10.16 3.78 -13.06
C ASN A 171 -11.27 2.92 -13.68
N VAL A 172 -12.25 2.53 -12.86
CA VAL A 172 -13.46 1.87 -13.37
C VAL A 172 -14.32 2.92 -14.05
N ASP A 173 -14.42 2.82 -15.38
CA ASP A 173 -15.23 3.72 -16.19
C ASP A 173 -16.73 3.54 -15.86
N MET A 174 -17.35 4.57 -15.25
CA MET A 174 -18.74 4.53 -14.73
C MET A 174 -19.78 4.17 -15.79
N ALA A 175 -19.49 4.41 -17.07
CA ALA A 175 -20.37 4.04 -18.18
C ALA A 175 -20.62 2.51 -18.26
N THR A 176 -19.66 1.71 -17.81
CA THR A 176 -19.73 0.23 -17.87
C THR A 176 -20.58 -0.37 -16.75
N THR A 177 -20.80 0.36 -15.66
CA THR A 177 -21.51 -0.15 -14.47
C THR A 177 -23.03 -0.07 -14.60
N LYS A 178 -23.56 0.80 -15.47
CA LYS A 178 -25.01 0.88 -15.78
C LYS A 178 -25.54 -0.33 -16.58
N ARG A 179 -24.66 -1.20 -17.11
CA ARG A 179 -25.07 -2.39 -17.89
C ARG A 179 -25.16 -3.69 -17.09
N LYS A 180 -24.83 -3.71 -15.80
CA LYS A 180 -24.87 -4.93 -14.97
C LYS A 180 -26.08 -4.96 -14.04
N SER A 181 -27.27 -4.88 -14.62
CA SER A 181 -28.52 -5.31 -13.98
C SER A 181 -29.38 -6.10 -14.96
N THR A 182 -28.82 -7.13 -15.57
CA THR A 182 -29.60 -8.22 -16.17
C THR A 182 -28.79 -9.51 -16.13
N PRO A 183 -29.31 -10.60 -15.54
CA PRO A 183 -28.68 -11.91 -15.64
C PRO A 183 -29.11 -12.53 -16.97
N LYS A 184 -28.18 -12.67 -17.93
CA LYS A 184 -28.35 -13.63 -19.03
C LYS A 184 -27.03 -14.35 -19.32
N ASN A 185 -27.11 -15.67 -19.25
CA ASN A 185 -26.22 -16.65 -19.86
C ASN A 185 -25.82 -16.22 -21.28
N GLY A 186 -24.55 -16.46 -21.61
CA GLY A 186 -24.08 -16.38 -22.99
C GLY A 186 -22.59 -16.09 -23.07
N ASN A 187 -21.85 -17.01 -23.67
CA ASN A 187 -20.46 -16.87 -24.12
C ASN A 187 -20.15 -15.46 -24.64
N ILE A 188 -19.08 -14.84 -24.14
CA ILE A 188 -18.40 -13.76 -24.87
C ILE A 188 -16.89 -14.03 -24.84
N CYS A 189 -16.43 -14.44 -26.01
CA CYS A 189 -15.07 -14.54 -26.49
C CYS A 189 -14.36 -13.17 -26.39
N TRP A 190 -13.16 -13.12 -25.81
CA TRP A 190 -12.24 -12.03 -26.08
C TRP A 190 -11.42 -12.41 -27.30
N SER A 191 -11.80 -11.83 -28.45
CA SER A 191 -11.02 -11.86 -29.68
C SER A 191 -9.64 -11.26 -29.42
N GLY A 192 -8.61 -12.02 -29.78
CA GLY A 192 -7.23 -11.60 -29.73
C GLY A 192 -6.94 -10.40 -30.63
N GLN A 193 -5.89 -9.69 -30.26
CA GLN A 193 -5.13 -8.84 -31.16
C GLN A 193 -3.64 -9.02 -30.87
N GLU A 194 -3.11 -10.14 -31.36
CA GLU A 194 -1.72 -10.23 -31.78
C GLU A 194 -1.55 -9.37 -33.04
N ARG A 195 -0.60 -8.42 -33.01
CA ARG A 195 0.12 -7.99 -34.22
C ARG A 195 1.60 -7.80 -33.83
N ASN A 196 2.48 -8.75 -34.17
CA ASN A 196 3.10 -8.99 -35.48
C ASN A 196 4.44 -8.22 -35.60
N ILE A 197 5.52 -8.88 -35.17
CA ILE A 197 6.89 -8.60 -35.61
C ILE A 197 7.03 -9.35 -36.95
N LYS A 198 6.94 -8.63 -38.06
CA LYS A 198 7.16 -9.18 -39.40
C LYS A 198 8.65 -9.41 -39.64
N LEU A 199 8.99 -10.67 -39.85
CA LEU A 199 10.14 -11.12 -40.62
C LEU A 199 10.02 -10.62 -42.08
N GLN A 200 11.13 -10.09 -42.58
CA GLN A 200 11.47 -9.74 -43.96
C GLN A 200 12.97 -10.10 -44.07
N HIS A 201 13.53 -10.88 -44.99
CA HIS A 201 13.19 -11.44 -46.30
C HIS A 201 13.89 -12.82 -46.40
N LYS A 202 13.22 -13.88 -46.85
CA LYS A 202 13.11 -14.36 -48.25
C LYS A 202 14.45 -14.83 -48.87
N TRP A 203 14.60 -16.15 -48.83
CA TRP A 203 15.30 -17.06 -49.73
C TRP A 203 15.72 -16.50 -51.10
N ILE A 204 16.98 -16.75 -51.46
CA ILE A 204 17.45 -16.91 -52.85
C ILE A 204 17.90 -18.37 -53.02
N SER A 205 17.49 -18.93 -54.15
CA SER A 205 17.54 -20.34 -54.55
C SER A 205 18.87 -20.79 -55.17
N LYS A 206 18.96 -22.13 -55.26
CA LYS A 206 19.76 -23.01 -56.13
C LYS A 206 21.14 -23.42 -55.63
#